data_AF-A0A7J4DVL8-F1
#
_entry.id   AF-A0A7J4DVL8-F1
#
_cell.length_a   1.000
_cell.length_b   1.000
_cell.length_c   1.000
_cell.angle_alpha   90.00
_cell.angle_beta   90.00
_cell.angle_gamma   90.00
#
_symmetry.space_group_name_H-M   'P 1'
#
loop_
_entity.id
_entity.type
_entity.pdbx_description
1 polymer ?
#
loop_
_entity_poly.entity_id
_entity_poly.type
_entity_poly.pdbx_seq_one_letter_code
_entity_poly.pdbx_strand_id
1 'polypeptide(L)'
;MVEARTGNIPEEVKKLAKIEGVDPNKLRTRVAEGRVVIARNTARLGKVKLVGIGEGLRTKVNVNLGTSGTVVDVGMEVEKAKIAVKYGADTVMDLSIGGELDEIRKTI
;
A
#
# COMPACT_ATOMS: atom_id res chain seq x y z
N MET A 1 -4.96 -12.69 6.15
CA MET A 1 -4.87 -13.89 5.28
C MET A 1 -5.45 -15.14 5.95
N VAL A 2 -4.99 -15.49 7.17
CA VAL A 2 -5.51 -16.67 7.90
C VAL A 2 -7.02 -16.58 8.14
N GLU A 3 -7.51 -15.41 8.57
CA GLU A 3 -8.94 -15.19 8.80
C GLU A 3 -9.80 -15.32 7.53
N ALA A 4 -9.26 -14.96 6.35
CA ALA A 4 -9.99 -15.16 5.09
C ALA A 4 -10.21 -16.65 4.80
N ARG A 5 -9.34 -17.54 5.30
CA ARG A 5 -9.45 -19.00 5.11
C ARG A 5 -10.46 -19.67 6.04
N THR A 6 -10.92 -19.00 7.11
CA THR A 6 -11.89 -19.57 8.06
C THR A 6 -13.34 -19.48 7.58
N GLY A 7 -13.59 -18.87 6.42
CA GLY A 7 -14.93 -18.64 5.87
C GLY A 7 -15.54 -17.29 6.28
N ASN A 8 -14.99 -16.63 7.30
CA ASN A 8 -15.38 -15.27 7.66
C ASN A 8 -14.92 -14.26 6.60
N ILE A 9 -15.62 -13.13 6.51
CA ILE A 9 -15.23 -11.98 5.68
C ILE A 9 -14.62 -10.91 6.59
N PRO A 10 -13.27 -10.76 6.62
CA PRO A 10 -12.61 -9.75 7.41
C PRO A 10 -13.08 -8.33 7.05
N GLU A 11 -13.02 -7.41 8.01
CA GLU A 11 -13.48 -6.03 7.81
C GLU A 11 -12.68 -5.29 6.73
N GLU A 12 -11.38 -5.54 6.59
CA GLU A 12 -10.58 -5.03 5.47
C GLU A 12 -11.09 -5.50 4.11
N VAL A 13 -11.57 -6.75 4.02
CA VAL A 13 -12.10 -7.29 2.77
C VAL A 13 -13.39 -6.56 2.42
N LYS A 14 -14.27 -6.30 3.39
CA LYS A 14 -15.51 -5.52 3.16
C LYS A 14 -15.19 -4.10 2.69
N LYS A 15 -14.26 -3.42 3.38
CA LYS A 15 -13.85 -2.05 3.01
C LYS A 15 -13.22 -2.00 1.63
N LEU A 16 -12.29 -2.90 1.34
CA LEU A 16 -11.62 -2.97 0.04
C LEU A 16 -12.58 -3.35 -1.09
N ALA A 17 -13.50 -4.29 -0.84
CA ALA A 17 -14.54 -4.67 -1.78
C ALA A 17 -15.39 -3.46 -2.18
N LYS A 18 -15.78 -2.62 -1.22
CA LYS A 18 -16.50 -1.37 -1.48
C LYS A 18 -15.66 -0.37 -2.29
N ILE A 19 -14.38 -0.22 -1.98
CA ILE A 19 -13.46 0.70 -2.70
C ILE A 19 -13.27 0.27 -4.15
N GLU A 20 -13.14 -1.04 -4.40
CA GLU A 20 -12.85 -1.59 -5.73
C GLU A 20 -14.12 -1.95 -6.52
N GLY A 21 -15.30 -1.85 -5.91
CA GLY A 21 -16.57 -2.19 -6.56
C GLY A 21 -16.73 -3.68 -6.87
N VAL A 22 -16.18 -4.56 -6.02
CA VAL A 22 -16.19 -6.01 -6.19
C VAL A 22 -17.00 -6.71 -5.10
N ASP A 23 -17.48 -7.93 -5.39
CA ASP A 23 -18.19 -8.73 -4.38
C ASP A 23 -17.23 -9.17 -3.23
N PRO A 24 -17.62 -8.97 -1.96
CA PRO A 24 -16.76 -9.27 -0.81
C PRO A 24 -16.49 -10.76 -0.64
N ASN A 25 -17.40 -11.65 -1.04
CA ASN A 25 -17.16 -13.10 -0.96
C ASN A 25 -16.11 -13.52 -1.99
N LYS A 26 -16.22 -13.02 -3.23
CA LYS A 26 -15.21 -13.23 -4.28
C LYS A 26 -13.85 -12.72 -3.85
N LEU A 27 -13.79 -11.50 -3.31
CA LEU A 27 -12.54 -10.92 -2.82
C LEU A 27 -11.94 -11.74 -1.67
N ARG A 28 -12.76 -12.16 -0.69
CA ARG A 28 -12.33 -13.04 0.41
C ARG A 28 -11.73 -14.34 -0.12
N THR A 29 -12.37 -14.99 -1.09
CA THR A 29 -11.86 -16.22 -1.71
C THR A 29 -10.49 -16.00 -2.36
N ARG A 30 -10.33 -14.93 -3.15
CA ARG A 30 -9.04 -14.59 -3.77
C ARG A 30 -7.95 -14.29 -2.75
N VAL A 31 -8.29 -13.65 -1.64
CA VAL A 31 -7.34 -13.42 -0.52
C VAL A 31 -6.98 -14.74 0.18
N ALA A 32 -7.95 -15.63 0.38
CA ALA A 32 -7.71 -16.94 1.00
C ALA A 32 -6.79 -17.83 0.15
N GLU A 33 -6.96 -17.78 -1.18
CA GLU A 33 -6.16 -18.47 -2.19
C GLU A 33 -4.79 -17.81 -2.45
N GLY A 34 -4.53 -16.61 -1.92
CA GLY A 34 -3.28 -15.88 -2.15
C GLY A 34 -3.19 -15.18 -3.51
N ARG A 35 -4.29 -15.07 -4.26
CA ARG A 35 -4.35 -14.33 -5.54
C ARG A 35 -4.47 -12.82 -5.38
N VAL A 36 -4.89 -12.38 -4.19
CA VAL A 36 -4.97 -10.96 -3.81
C VAL A 36 -4.32 -10.77 -2.45
N VAL A 37 -3.46 -9.76 -2.34
CA VAL A 37 -2.87 -9.29 -1.08
C VAL A 37 -3.49 -7.95 -0.71
N ILE A 38 -3.73 -7.75 0.59
CA ILE A 38 -4.16 -6.48 1.17
C ILE A 38 -2.98 -5.87 1.91
N ALA A 39 -2.44 -4.77 1.40
CA ALA A 39 -1.33 -4.04 2.01
C ALA A 39 -1.86 -3.25 3.23
N ARG A 40 -1.74 -3.85 4.43
CA ARG A 40 -2.23 -3.27 5.67
C ARG A 40 -1.29 -3.58 6.83
N ASN A 41 -0.35 -2.68 7.11
CA ASN A 41 0.47 -2.75 8.31
C ASN A 41 -0.33 -2.26 9.54
N THR A 42 -0.40 -3.08 10.58
CA THR A 42 -1.12 -2.77 11.83
C THR A 42 -0.53 -1.56 12.57
N ALA A 43 0.77 -1.29 12.43
CA ALA A 43 1.42 -0.11 13.01
C ALA A 43 1.06 1.22 12.31
N ARG A 44 0.47 1.17 11.10
CA ARG A 44 0.08 2.36 10.32
C ARG A 44 -1.44 2.49 10.15
N LEU A 45 -2.23 1.80 10.97
CA LEU A 45 -3.70 1.85 10.90
C LEU A 45 -4.22 3.28 11.02
N GLY A 46 -5.15 3.65 10.15
CA GLY A 46 -5.74 5.00 10.10
C GLY A 46 -4.85 6.09 9.49
N LYS A 47 -3.57 5.80 9.25
CA LYS A 47 -2.61 6.74 8.65
C LYS A 47 -2.40 6.52 7.15
N VAL A 48 -2.72 5.34 6.64
CA VAL A 48 -2.54 4.97 5.23
C VAL A 48 -3.83 4.41 4.63
N LYS A 49 -4.01 4.63 3.33
CA LYS A 49 -5.11 4.08 2.55
C LYS A 49 -4.99 2.55 2.49
N LEU A 50 -6.13 1.87 2.52
CA LEU A 50 -6.19 0.43 2.29
C LEU A 50 -6.04 0.14 0.80
N VAL A 51 -5.06 -0.68 0.42
CA VAL A 51 -4.79 -1.05 -0.97
C VAL A 51 -4.79 -2.56 -1.12
N GLY A 52 -5.56 -3.04 -2.10
CA GLY A 52 -5.55 -4.42 -2.55
C GLY A 52 -4.79 -4.56 -3.87
N ILE A 53 -3.97 -5.59 -3.99
CA ILE A 53 -3.18 -5.89 -5.18
C ILE A 53 -3.46 -7.33 -5.58
N GLY A 54 -3.92 -7.54 -6.81
CA GLY A 54 -4.13 -8.88 -7.35
C GLY A 54 -5.30 -9.01 -8.30
N GLU A 55 -5.67 -10.26 -8.59
CA GLU A 55 -6.61 -10.62 -9.64
C GLU A 55 -8.00 -9.96 -9.50
N GLY A 56 -8.46 -9.34 -10.58
CA GLY A 56 -9.79 -8.75 -10.71
C GLY A 56 -10.04 -7.53 -9.82
N LEU A 57 -8.98 -6.91 -9.30
CA LEU A 57 -8.98 -5.53 -8.83
C LEU A 57 -8.48 -4.61 -9.94
N ARG A 58 -8.66 -3.28 -9.80
CA ARG A 58 -8.06 -2.34 -10.77
C ARG A 58 -6.54 -2.43 -10.70
N THR A 59 -5.86 -2.28 -11.83
CA THR A 59 -4.40 -2.17 -11.91
C THR A 59 -3.88 -1.12 -10.95
N LYS A 60 -2.79 -1.44 -10.25
CA LYS A 60 -2.15 -0.55 -9.26
C LYS A 60 -0.85 0.01 -9.80
N VAL A 61 -0.55 1.25 -9.45
CA VAL A 61 0.71 1.92 -9.80
C VAL A 61 1.51 2.19 -8.53
N ASN A 62 2.77 1.77 -8.54
CA ASN A 62 3.75 2.04 -7.49
C ASN A 62 4.74 3.12 -7.95
N VAL A 63 5.07 4.06 -7.08
CA VAL A 63 6.14 5.05 -7.32
C VAL A 63 7.31 4.79 -6.38
N ASN A 64 8.51 4.70 -6.94
CA ASN A 64 9.75 4.58 -6.18
C ASN A 64 10.34 5.96 -5.95
N LEU A 65 10.76 6.20 -4.71
CA LEU A 65 11.41 7.41 -4.23
C LEU A 65 12.67 7.02 -3.46
N GLY A 66 13.46 7.99 -3.07
CA GLY A 66 14.56 7.78 -2.14
C GLY A 66 15.77 8.64 -2.43
N THR A 67 16.55 8.87 -1.38
CA THR A 67 17.85 9.54 -1.44
C THR A 67 18.94 8.62 -1.98
N SER A 68 20.01 9.23 -2.48
CA SER A 68 21.20 8.53 -2.96
C SER A 68 22.45 9.00 -2.22
N GLY A 69 23.59 8.33 -2.42
CA GLY A 69 24.87 8.78 -1.85
C GLY A 69 25.31 10.17 -2.33
N THR A 70 24.75 10.66 -3.43
CA THR A 70 25.08 11.98 -4.03
C THR A 70 24.05 13.06 -3.70
N VAL A 71 22.79 12.68 -3.48
CA VAL A 71 21.69 13.60 -3.20
C VAL A 71 20.89 13.08 -2.02
N VAL A 72 20.99 13.78 -0.89
CA VAL A 72 20.27 13.50 0.36
C VAL A 72 19.42 14.72 0.72
N ASP A 73 18.24 14.82 0.11
CA ASP A 73 17.27 15.87 0.39
C ASP A 73 15.91 15.26 0.75
N VAL A 74 15.64 15.18 2.06
CA VAL A 74 14.41 14.58 2.59
C VAL A 74 13.17 15.42 2.23
N GLY A 75 13.31 16.75 2.16
CA GLY A 75 12.22 17.64 1.80
C GLY A 75 11.74 17.37 0.37
N MET A 76 12.70 17.20 -0.54
CA MET A 76 12.44 16.81 -1.92
C MET A 76 11.76 15.44 -2.02
N GLU A 77 12.20 14.43 -1.25
CA GLU A 77 11.56 13.10 -1.26
C GLU A 77 10.11 13.15 -0.76
N VAL A 78 9.84 13.91 0.30
CA VAL A 78 8.48 14.11 0.83
C VAL A 78 7.60 14.81 -0.20
N GLU A 79 8.10 15.82 -0.91
CA GLU A 79 7.36 16.49 -1.96
C GLU A 79 7.02 15.54 -3.11
N LYS A 80 8.00 14.73 -3.56
CA LYS A 80 7.76 13.69 -4.58
C LYS A 80 6.70 12.68 -4.12
N ALA A 81 6.71 12.26 -2.85
CA ALA A 81 5.69 11.37 -2.31
C ALA A 81 4.29 12.00 -2.36
N LYS A 82 4.16 13.27 -1.95
CA LYS A 82 2.88 14.01 -2.02
C LYS A 82 2.40 14.15 -3.45
N ILE A 83 3.29 14.46 -4.39
CA ILE A 83 2.97 14.56 -5.82
C ILE A 83 2.51 13.21 -6.36
N ALA A 84 3.23 12.13 -6.06
CA ALA A 84 2.87 10.78 -6.49
C ALA A 84 1.45 10.40 -6.05
N VAL A 85 1.12 10.61 -4.77
CA VAL A 85 -0.23 10.35 -4.24
C VAL A 85 -1.27 11.25 -4.89
N LYS A 86 -0.98 12.55 -5.06
CA LYS A 86 -1.88 13.53 -5.70
C LYS A 86 -2.26 13.11 -7.13
N TYR A 87 -1.33 12.56 -7.89
CA TYR A 87 -1.55 12.11 -9.27
C TYR A 87 -1.95 10.64 -9.39
N GLY A 88 -2.26 9.97 -8.27
CA GLY A 88 -2.94 8.68 -8.27
C GLY A 88 -2.05 7.44 -8.11
N ALA A 89 -0.82 7.59 -7.61
CA ALA A 89 -0.05 6.43 -7.16
C ALA A 89 -0.82 5.68 -6.05
N ASP A 90 -0.97 4.35 -6.20
CA ASP A 90 -1.62 3.51 -5.21
C ASP A 90 -0.67 3.19 -4.04
N THR A 91 0.62 3.02 -4.35
CA THR A 91 1.66 2.77 -3.35
C THR A 91 2.91 3.59 -3.65
N VAL A 92 3.67 3.82 -2.59
CA VAL A 92 4.98 4.48 -2.65
C VAL A 92 5.99 3.58 -1.93
N MET A 93 7.18 3.46 -2.50
CA MET A 93 8.29 2.72 -1.92
C MET A 93 9.48 3.64 -1.74
N ASP A 94 10.01 3.69 -0.53
CA ASP A 94 11.26 4.35 -0.20
C ASP A 94 12.43 3.38 -0.44
N LEU A 95 13.28 3.71 -1.41
CA LEU A 95 14.49 3.01 -1.81
C LEU A 95 15.75 3.82 -1.48
N SER A 96 15.67 4.69 -0.47
CA SER A 96 16.80 5.50 -0.01
C SER A 96 18.02 4.64 0.35
N ILE A 97 19.19 5.08 -0.12
CA ILE A 97 20.48 4.45 0.17
C ILE A 97 21.51 5.42 0.79
N GLY A 98 21.15 6.70 0.97
CA GLY A 98 22.04 7.73 1.50
C GLY A 98 21.41 8.54 2.64
N GLY A 99 22.23 8.91 3.62
CA GLY A 99 21.78 9.62 4.83
C GLY A 99 21.18 8.71 5.89
N GLU A 100 20.48 9.30 6.86
CA GLU A 100 19.87 8.59 7.99
C GLU A 100 18.54 7.92 7.59
N LEU A 101 18.62 6.67 7.12
CA LEU A 101 17.52 5.95 6.48
C LEU A 101 16.27 5.81 7.37
N ASP A 102 16.44 5.61 8.68
CA ASP A 102 15.31 5.44 9.60
C ASP A 102 14.52 6.74 9.78
N GLU A 103 15.21 7.88 9.85
CA GLU A 103 14.56 9.19 9.96
C GLU A 103 13.91 9.60 8.64
N ILE A 104 14.56 9.31 7.52
CA ILE A 104 13.99 9.52 6.17
C ILE A 104 12.66 8.75 6.05
N ARG A 105 12.65 7.45 6.36
CA ARG A 105 11.46 6.60 6.23
C ARG A 105 10.32 6.96 7.19
N LYS A 106 10.63 7.53 8.36
CA LYS A 106 9.60 8.05 9.29
C LYS A 106 8.96 9.33 8.77
N THR A 107 9.72 10.12 8.01
CA THR A 107 9.31 11.43 7.51
C THR A 107 8.44 11.32 6.25
N ILE A 108 8.70 10.33 5.40
CA ILE A 108 7.95 10.01 4.16
C ILE A 108 6.64 9.25 4.48
#